data_AF-N1W6Q8-F1
#
_entry.id   AF-N1W6Q8-F1
#
_cell.length_a   1.000
_cell.length_b   1.000
_cell.length_c   1.000
_cell.angle_alpha   90.00
_cell.angle_beta   90.00
_cell.angle_gamma   90.00
#
_symmetry.space_group_name_H-M   'P 1'
#
loop_
_entity.id
_entity.type
_entity.pdbx_description
1 polymer ?
#
loop_
_entity_poly.entity_id
_entity_poly.type
_entity_poly.pdbx_seq_one_letter_code
_entity_poly.pdbx_strand_id
1 'polypeptide(L)'
;MVIKKETMLFRVLVSNQKIIFFKNVFFVYFALFISLSCAKEGNPIDEKSLVALAIPTPSSTFFTDESSSPTQMPPSGGIAPPGQPENPPILNDIHLQMADAPTAIDPNKLDASIVVDGITFQLPVHNKTAVTAFIGKRDMYRSADGVVHNVIYSYSTTPEIFGEDIWFRFFSRADQKFKIIVVARNAYGSSMKEADYSHNRACVGVAMVPVIYGDCNHFCLEGRIVGGRVEFAAKFKHGPLEVLDISASGFRPITGYPIDYGESLTFPDPIPAGDTHAKLSFQLTDTEANYTCLQVKGDAFFTDANGFQSLTEFRMFRIE
;
A
#
# COMPACT_ATOMS: atom_id res chain seq x y z
N MET A 1 20.17 4.59 -50.35
CA MET A 1 19.19 4.85 -49.26
C MET A 1 18.33 3.63 -48.88
N VAL A 2 18.26 2.57 -49.71
CA VAL A 2 17.45 1.36 -49.44
C VAL A 2 18.10 0.38 -48.43
N ILE A 3 19.44 0.29 -48.41
CA ILE A 3 20.20 -0.67 -47.59
C ILE A 3 20.06 -0.41 -46.07
N LYS A 4 19.87 0.85 -45.65
CA LYS A 4 19.83 1.23 -44.22
C LYS A 4 18.52 0.81 -43.53
N LYS A 5 17.42 0.68 -44.29
CA LYS A 5 16.08 0.34 -43.76
C LYS A 5 15.95 -1.16 -43.46
N GLU A 6 16.59 -2.01 -44.25
CA GLU A 6 16.61 -3.46 -44.03
C GLU A 6 17.44 -3.85 -42.80
N THR A 7 18.56 -3.15 -42.54
CA THR A 7 19.40 -3.44 -41.37
C THR A 7 18.72 -3.08 -40.05
N MET A 8 17.86 -2.06 -40.04
CA MET A 8 17.13 -1.60 -38.85
C MET A 8 15.97 -2.55 -38.50
N LEU A 9 15.20 -2.98 -39.52
CA LEU A 9 14.17 -4.01 -39.38
C LEU A 9 14.74 -5.34 -38.89
N PHE A 10 15.94 -5.71 -39.38
CA PHE A 10 16.62 -6.93 -38.93
C PHE A 10 17.05 -6.84 -37.45
N ARG A 11 17.51 -5.67 -36.98
CA ARG A 11 17.89 -5.48 -35.56
C ARG A 11 16.70 -5.51 -34.61
N VAL A 12 15.55 -4.93 -35.00
CA VAL A 12 14.31 -4.99 -34.21
C VAL A 12 13.75 -6.41 -34.16
N LEU A 13 13.77 -7.14 -35.28
CA LEU A 13 13.34 -8.54 -35.33
C LEU A 13 14.24 -9.45 -34.50
N VAL A 14 15.57 -9.24 -34.53
CA VAL A 14 16.52 -10.01 -33.70
C VAL A 14 16.36 -9.67 -32.22
N SER A 15 16.04 -8.42 -31.86
CA SER A 15 15.78 -8.03 -30.46
C SER A 15 14.50 -8.69 -29.93
N ASN A 16 13.41 -8.65 -30.71
CA ASN A 16 12.15 -9.31 -30.34
C ASN A 16 12.29 -10.84 -30.27
N GLN A 17 13.07 -11.47 -31.16
CA GLN A 17 13.37 -12.90 -31.03
C GLN A 17 14.17 -13.24 -29.78
N LYS A 18 15.12 -12.40 -29.37
CA LYS A 18 15.87 -12.60 -28.11
C LYS A 18 14.97 -12.50 -26.88
N ILE A 19 14.03 -11.55 -26.87
CA ILE A 19 13.06 -11.38 -25.77
C ILE A 19 12.11 -12.59 -25.70
N ILE A 20 11.59 -13.05 -26.83
CA ILE A 20 10.72 -14.23 -26.90
C ILE A 20 11.48 -15.50 -26.48
N PHE A 21 12.73 -15.65 -26.93
CA PHE A 21 13.58 -16.78 -26.54
C PHE A 21 13.86 -16.77 -25.03
N PHE A 22 14.23 -15.63 -24.45
CA PHE A 22 14.49 -15.51 -23.01
C PHE A 22 13.25 -15.79 -22.16
N LYS A 23 12.08 -15.32 -22.61
CA LYS A 23 10.79 -15.57 -21.95
C LYS A 23 10.41 -17.05 -21.97
N ASN A 24 10.61 -17.74 -23.10
CA ASN A 24 10.34 -19.17 -23.22
C ASN A 24 11.33 -20.02 -22.43
N VAL A 25 12.62 -19.68 -22.46
CA VAL A 25 13.66 -20.36 -21.67
C VAL A 25 13.38 -20.20 -20.18
N PHE A 26 13.05 -18.99 -19.71
CA PHE A 26 12.70 -18.74 -18.32
C PHE A 26 11.46 -19.54 -17.89
N PHE A 27 10.42 -19.62 -18.72
CA PHE A 27 9.21 -20.39 -18.42
C PHE A 27 9.49 -21.89 -18.32
N VAL A 28 10.36 -22.43 -19.18
CA VAL A 28 10.80 -23.83 -19.12
C VAL A 28 11.62 -24.10 -17.85
N TYR A 29 12.55 -23.22 -17.48
CA TYR A 29 13.32 -23.36 -16.24
C TYR A 29 12.42 -23.28 -15.00
N PHE A 30 11.45 -22.36 -14.98
CA PHE A 30 10.50 -22.22 -13.89
C PHE A 30 9.61 -23.47 -13.73
N ALA A 31 9.11 -24.03 -14.84
CA ALA A 31 8.34 -25.27 -14.83
C ALA A 31 9.19 -26.49 -14.37
N LEU A 32 10.46 -26.55 -14.78
CA LEU A 32 11.43 -27.55 -14.31
C LEU A 32 11.71 -27.42 -12.81
N PHE A 33 11.82 -26.19 -12.29
CA PHE A 33 12.07 -25.94 -10.88
C PHE A 33 10.90 -26.36 -9.99
N ILE A 34 9.66 -26.11 -10.45
CA ILE A 34 8.44 -26.56 -9.76
C ILE A 34 8.37 -28.10 -9.75
N SER A 35 8.65 -28.74 -10.88
CA SER A 35 8.60 -30.21 -10.97
C SER A 35 9.72 -30.90 -10.17
N LEU A 36 10.91 -30.29 -10.04
CA LEU A 36 11.98 -30.76 -9.14
C LEU A 36 11.63 -30.57 -7.65
N SER A 37 10.83 -29.56 -7.31
CA SER A 37 10.41 -29.29 -5.92
C SER A 37 9.29 -30.21 -5.44
N CYS A 38 8.54 -30.84 -6.34
CA CYS A 38 7.50 -31.83 -6.01
C CYS A 38 7.99 -33.29 -6.00
N ALA A 39 9.25 -33.57 -6.35
CA ALA A 39 9.77 -34.95 -6.50
C ALA A 39 10.48 -35.52 -5.25
N LYS A 40 10.36 -34.90 -4.08
CA LYS A 40 10.86 -35.44 -2.82
C LYS A 40 9.75 -35.60 -1.79
N GLU A 41 9.08 -36.74 -1.82
CA GLU A 41 8.61 -37.39 -0.59
C GLU A 41 8.41 -38.88 -0.83
N GLY A 42 9.12 -39.69 -0.06
CA GLY A 42 9.09 -41.14 -0.17
C GLY A 42 10.10 -41.82 0.75
N ASN A 43 9.82 -41.83 2.06
CA ASN A 43 9.80 -43.06 2.85
C ASN A 43 9.16 -42.81 4.24
N PRO A 44 8.31 -43.73 4.73
CA PRO A 44 7.59 -43.58 5.99
C PRO A 44 8.51 -43.90 7.18
N ILE A 45 8.46 -43.09 8.23
CA ILE A 45 9.08 -43.38 9.52
C ILE A 45 7.98 -43.62 10.55
N ASP A 46 8.18 -44.71 11.28
CA ASP A 46 7.38 -45.34 12.31
C ASP A 46 6.76 -44.42 13.37
N GLU A 47 5.55 -44.85 13.75
CA GLU A 47 4.80 -44.46 14.93
C GLU A 47 5.64 -44.59 16.21
N LYS A 48 5.96 -43.46 16.84
CA LYS A 48 5.67 -43.15 18.25
C LYS A 48 6.40 -41.86 18.65
N SER A 49 5.66 -41.00 19.34
CA SER A 49 6.11 -39.73 19.91
C SER A 49 6.15 -38.57 18.92
N LEU A 50 5.03 -37.84 18.84
CA LEU A 50 4.97 -36.37 18.84
C LEU A 50 3.50 -35.94 18.91
N VAL A 51 3.23 -34.99 19.81
CA VAL A 51 1.92 -34.41 20.10
C VAL A 51 1.42 -33.67 18.85
N ALA A 52 0.32 -34.14 18.28
CA ALA A 52 -0.29 -33.61 17.07
C ALA A 52 -1.18 -32.39 17.38
N LEU A 53 -0.81 -31.21 16.88
CA LEU A 53 -1.77 -30.17 16.51
C LEU A 53 -2.49 -30.65 15.24
N ALA A 54 -3.75 -31.05 15.39
CA ALA A 54 -4.61 -31.38 14.26
C ALA A 54 -5.13 -30.09 13.60
N ILE A 55 -4.71 -29.87 12.36
CA ILE A 55 -5.42 -29.07 11.37
C ILE A 55 -6.60 -29.92 10.86
N PRO A 56 -7.85 -29.46 10.90
CA PRO A 56 -8.88 -29.97 10.01
C PRO A 56 -8.98 -29.07 8.78
N THR A 57 -8.56 -29.57 7.62
CA THR A 57 -9.24 -29.23 6.36
C THR A 57 -10.33 -30.28 6.12
N PRO A 58 -11.54 -29.84 5.79
CA PRO A 58 -12.39 -30.56 4.85
C PRO A 58 -12.62 -29.73 3.58
N SER A 59 -12.71 -30.45 2.48
CA SER A 59 -13.69 -30.30 1.39
C SER A 59 -14.62 -29.08 1.37
N SER A 60 -14.99 -28.65 0.15
CA SER A 60 -16.18 -27.85 -0.13
C SER A 60 -17.40 -28.40 0.62
N THR A 61 -17.67 -27.80 1.76
CA THR A 61 -18.80 -28.09 2.63
C THR A 61 -19.35 -26.71 2.96
N PHE A 62 -20.52 -26.43 2.40
CA PHE A 62 -21.43 -25.44 2.93
C PHE A 62 -21.52 -25.69 4.45
N PHE A 63 -20.89 -24.85 5.25
CA PHE A 63 -21.46 -24.54 6.55
C PHE A 63 -22.56 -23.53 6.28
N THR A 64 -23.74 -24.06 5.92
CA THR A 64 -24.96 -23.65 6.61
C THR A 64 -24.76 -24.04 8.08
N ASP A 65 -24.00 -23.25 8.81
CA ASP A 65 -24.48 -22.85 10.12
C ASP A 65 -25.22 -21.55 9.87
N GLU A 66 -26.53 -21.71 9.94
CA GLU A 66 -27.57 -20.73 10.02
C GLU A 66 -27.31 -19.84 11.26
N SER A 67 -26.38 -18.90 11.13
CA SER A 67 -26.38 -17.66 11.91
C SER A 67 -25.71 -16.55 11.10
N SER A 68 -26.34 -16.25 9.98
CA SER A 68 -26.37 -14.90 9.44
C SER A 68 -27.10 -13.99 10.43
N SER A 69 -26.45 -13.67 11.55
CA SER A 69 -26.79 -12.44 12.25
C SER A 69 -25.82 -11.36 11.77
N PRO A 70 -26.27 -10.29 11.10
CA PRO A 70 -25.51 -9.04 11.15
C PRO A 70 -25.24 -8.79 12.62
N THR A 71 -24.01 -8.45 13.03
CA THR A 71 -23.66 -8.25 14.45
C THR A 71 -24.77 -7.48 15.14
N GLN A 72 -25.67 -8.22 15.80
CA GLN A 72 -26.86 -7.64 16.37
C GLN A 72 -26.33 -6.92 17.59
N MET A 73 -26.67 -5.64 17.70
CA MET A 73 -26.69 -4.97 18.98
C MET A 73 -27.19 -5.97 20.03
N PRO A 74 -26.52 -6.11 21.20
CA PRO A 74 -27.21 -6.73 22.32
C PRO A 74 -28.57 -6.03 22.45
N PRO A 75 -29.67 -6.78 22.59
CA PRO A 75 -31.02 -6.29 22.35
C PRO A 75 -31.22 -4.94 23.04
N SER A 76 -31.46 -3.93 22.20
CA SER A 76 -31.93 -2.60 22.58
C SER A 76 -33.20 -2.77 23.41
N GLY A 77 -33.10 -2.67 24.73
CA GLY A 77 -34.26 -2.82 25.62
C GLY A 77 -33.96 -3.08 27.09
N GLY A 78 -32.71 -3.35 27.46
CA GLY A 78 -32.35 -3.34 28.88
C GLY A 78 -32.36 -1.92 29.42
N ILE A 79 -33.38 -1.56 30.21
CA ILE A 79 -33.42 -0.32 31.01
C ILE A 79 -32.11 -0.25 31.83
N ALA A 80 -31.52 0.94 31.90
CA ALA A 80 -30.33 1.16 32.71
C ALA A 80 -30.57 0.64 34.14
N PRO A 81 -29.62 -0.12 34.73
CA PRO A 81 -29.74 -0.48 36.14
C PRO A 81 -29.93 0.79 36.98
N PRO A 82 -30.77 0.74 38.04
CA PRO A 82 -30.97 1.89 38.92
C PRO A 82 -29.62 2.49 39.38
N GLY A 83 -29.44 3.79 39.14
CA GLY A 83 -28.21 4.52 39.50
C GLY A 83 -27.16 4.68 38.39
N GLN A 84 -27.39 4.16 37.17
CA GLN A 84 -26.50 4.41 36.04
C GLN A 84 -26.86 5.66 35.22
N PRO A 85 -25.87 6.34 34.61
CA PRO A 85 -26.13 7.46 33.72
C PRO A 85 -26.89 7.02 32.46
N GLU A 86 -27.97 7.72 32.12
CA GLU A 86 -28.77 7.51 30.89
C GLU A 86 -28.37 8.46 29.76
N ASN A 87 -27.15 9.00 29.81
CA ASN A 87 -26.70 9.99 28.83
C ASN A 87 -26.39 9.32 27.48
N PRO A 88 -26.72 9.98 26.35
CA PRO A 88 -26.16 9.60 25.07
C PRO A 88 -24.62 9.74 25.11
N PRO A 89 -23.87 8.85 24.46
CA PRO A 89 -22.43 8.95 24.44
C PRO A 89 -22.03 10.17 23.61
N ILE A 90 -21.16 11.02 24.16
CA ILE A 90 -20.54 12.13 23.45
C ILE A 90 -19.03 11.99 23.64
N LEU A 91 -18.33 11.52 22.60
CA LEU A 91 -16.89 11.31 22.62
C LEU A 91 -16.16 12.66 22.63
N ASN A 92 -15.13 12.75 23.47
CA ASN A 92 -14.08 13.77 23.33
C ASN A 92 -13.18 13.44 22.14
N ASP A 93 -12.29 14.36 21.77
CA ASP A 93 -11.31 14.08 20.72
C ASP A 93 -10.42 12.91 21.11
N ILE A 94 -10.16 12.04 20.15
CA ILE A 94 -9.31 10.86 20.33
C ILE A 94 -7.85 11.24 20.18
N HIS A 95 -6.98 10.54 20.88
CA HIS A 95 -5.54 10.71 20.76
C HIS A 95 -4.92 9.47 20.13
N LEU A 96 -3.92 9.70 19.27
CA LEU A 96 -3.21 8.65 18.55
C LEU A 96 -1.75 8.67 18.98
N GLN A 97 -1.27 7.57 19.52
CA GLN A 97 0.14 7.33 19.73
C GLN A 97 0.67 6.39 18.66
N MET A 98 1.86 6.71 18.14
CA MET A 98 2.47 6.01 17.03
C MET A 98 3.88 5.59 17.39
N ALA A 99 4.22 4.36 17.05
CA ALA A 99 5.56 3.82 17.21
C ALA A 99 5.83 2.74 16.15
N ASP A 100 7.09 2.40 15.97
CA ASP A 100 7.46 1.18 15.27
C ASP A 100 6.80 -0.04 15.93
N ALA A 101 6.36 -1.01 15.13
CA ALA A 101 5.87 -2.27 15.67
C ALA A 101 7.01 -2.99 16.45
N PRO A 102 6.71 -3.66 17.57
CA PRO A 102 7.71 -4.43 18.30
C PRO A 102 8.34 -5.50 17.42
N THR A 103 9.66 -5.71 17.52
CA THR A 103 10.41 -6.68 16.71
C THR A 103 9.86 -8.11 16.80
N ALA A 104 9.24 -8.48 17.92
CA ALA A 104 8.62 -9.79 18.10
C ALA A 104 7.38 -10.01 17.20
N ILE A 105 6.69 -8.93 16.82
CA ILE A 105 5.50 -8.94 15.96
C ILE A 105 5.91 -8.66 14.51
N ASP A 106 6.88 -7.76 14.31
CA ASP A 106 7.36 -7.33 13.01
C ASP A 106 8.90 -7.46 12.91
N PRO A 107 9.43 -8.68 12.69
CA PRO A 107 10.86 -8.90 12.57
C PRO A 107 11.46 -8.22 11.33
N ASN A 108 10.62 -7.95 10.33
CA ASN A 108 11.03 -7.37 9.06
C ASN A 108 10.96 -5.83 9.05
N LYS A 109 10.50 -5.20 10.14
CA LYS A 109 10.41 -3.75 10.32
C LYS A 109 9.50 -3.05 9.30
N LEU A 110 8.44 -3.72 8.88
CA LEU A 110 7.53 -3.23 7.85
C LEU A 110 6.27 -2.56 8.40
N ASP A 111 5.96 -2.79 9.68
CA ASP A 111 4.72 -2.41 10.31
C ASP A 111 4.97 -1.38 11.42
N ALA A 112 3.91 -0.66 11.75
CA ALA A 112 3.84 0.33 12.81
C ALA A 112 2.73 -0.05 13.79
N SER A 113 2.94 0.29 15.06
CA SER A 113 1.96 0.15 16.14
C SER A 113 1.23 1.47 16.32
N ILE A 114 -0.09 1.40 16.29
CA ILE A 114 -0.98 2.54 16.52
C ILE A 114 -1.75 2.26 17.78
N VAL A 115 -1.70 3.17 18.74
CA VAL A 115 -2.55 3.11 19.93
C VAL A 115 -3.52 4.26 19.86
N VAL A 116 -4.82 3.93 19.88
CA VAL A 116 -5.90 4.88 20.05
C VAL A 116 -6.18 4.95 21.54
N ASP A 117 -5.87 6.06 22.17
CA ASP A 117 -6.04 6.28 23.60
C ASP A 117 -6.84 7.57 23.88
N GLY A 118 -6.99 7.90 25.16
CA GLY A 118 -7.76 9.07 25.58
C GLY A 118 -9.25 9.00 25.23
N ILE A 119 -9.79 7.80 25.02
CA ILE A 119 -11.19 7.60 24.66
C ILE A 119 -12.06 7.86 25.89
N THR A 120 -12.58 9.09 25.94
CA THR A 120 -13.33 9.63 27.08
C THR A 120 -14.63 10.27 26.62
N PHE A 121 -15.56 10.47 27.56
CA PHE A 121 -16.87 11.05 27.31
C PHE A 121 -17.02 12.40 28.03
N GLN A 122 -17.77 13.32 27.44
CA GLN A 122 -18.07 14.62 28.05
C GLN A 122 -18.89 14.48 29.35
N LEU A 123 -19.75 13.46 29.39
CA LEU A 123 -20.55 13.09 30.56
C LEU A 123 -20.41 11.59 30.81
N PRO A 124 -20.58 11.12 32.06
CA PRO A 124 -20.64 9.69 32.36
C PRO A 124 -21.72 9.00 31.51
N VAL A 125 -21.40 7.81 31.00
CA VAL A 125 -22.28 7.02 30.14
C VAL A 125 -22.63 5.68 30.79
N HIS A 126 -23.67 5.04 30.28
CA HIS A 126 -24.10 3.71 30.69
C HIS A 126 -22.98 2.65 30.47
N ASN A 127 -22.88 1.64 31.35
CA ASN A 127 -21.80 0.64 31.26
C ASN A 127 -21.90 -0.28 30.03
N LYS A 128 -23.10 -0.47 29.48
CA LYS A 128 -23.34 -1.17 28.19
C LYS A 128 -23.09 -0.29 26.95
N THR A 129 -22.41 0.86 27.10
CA THR A 129 -22.02 1.66 25.94
C THR A 129 -20.97 0.88 25.15
N ALA A 130 -21.29 0.46 23.93
CA ALA A 130 -20.32 -0.20 23.06
C ALA A 130 -19.42 0.87 22.45
N VAL A 131 -18.10 0.68 22.56
CA VAL A 131 -17.08 1.50 21.91
C VAL A 131 -16.35 0.62 20.91
N THR A 132 -16.44 0.98 19.63
CA THR A 132 -15.78 0.25 18.55
C THR A 132 -14.79 1.17 17.84
N ALA A 133 -13.53 0.74 17.75
CA ALA A 133 -12.53 1.39 16.93
C ALA A 133 -12.35 0.61 15.62
N PHE A 134 -12.38 1.34 14.51
CA PHE A 134 -12.18 0.85 13.16
C PHE A 134 -10.88 1.45 12.61
N ILE A 135 -10.10 0.63 11.91
CA ILE A 135 -8.98 1.09 11.07
C ILE A 135 -9.22 0.64 9.64
N GLY A 136 -9.00 1.54 8.69
CA GLY A 136 -9.22 1.27 7.28
C GLY A 136 -8.40 2.19 6.39
N LYS A 137 -8.62 2.09 5.07
CA LYS A 137 -8.01 2.99 4.09
C LYS A 137 -8.52 4.43 4.27
N ARG A 138 -7.87 5.41 3.62
CA ARG A 138 -8.27 6.84 3.75
C ARG A 138 -9.69 7.14 3.29
N ASP A 139 -10.22 6.34 2.37
CA ASP A 139 -11.60 6.40 1.90
C ASP A 139 -12.58 5.65 2.82
N MET A 140 -12.18 5.32 4.06
CA MET A 140 -13.09 4.79 5.08
C MET A 140 -14.10 5.86 5.50
N TYR A 141 -15.38 5.47 5.51
CA TYR A 141 -16.47 6.36 5.89
C TYR A 141 -17.59 5.57 6.59
N ARG A 142 -18.38 6.29 7.38
CA ARG A 142 -19.61 5.78 7.99
C ARG A 142 -20.81 6.24 7.20
N SER A 143 -21.61 5.31 6.70
CA SER A 143 -22.87 5.58 5.99
C SER A 143 -23.98 5.99 6.96
N ALA A 144 -25.09 6.50 6.41
CA ALA A 144 -26.22 7.02 7.18
C ALA A 144 -26.94 5.93 8.02
N ASP A 145 -26.90 4.67 7.57
CA ASP A 145 -27.39 3.50 8.31
C ASP A 145 -26.46 3.09 9.48
N GLY A 146 -25.29 3.72 9.57
CA GLY A 146 -24.31 3.52 10.63
C GLY A 146 -23.28 2.43 10.36
N VAL A 147 -23.28 1.84 9.16
CA VAL A 147 -22.24 0.89 8.72
C VAL A 147 -20.95 1.64 8.41
N VAL A 148 -19.80 1.03 8.70
CA VAL A 148 -18.48 1.59 8.33
C VAL A 148 -17.94 0.79 7.14
N HIS A 149 -17.62 1.49 6.05
CA HIS A 149 -17.14 0.91 4.79
C HIS A 149 -15.63 1.06 4.66
N ASN A 150 -14.97 0.21 3.84
CA ASN A 150 -13.51 0.19 3.64
C ASN A 150 -12.69 -0.03 4.92
N VAL A 151 -13.28 -0.73 5.89
CA VAL A 151 -12.65 -1.19 7.12
C VAL A 151 -11.70 -2.34 6.80
N ILE A 152 -10.53 -2.34 7.43
CA ILE A 152 -9.59 -3.47 7.42
C ILE A 152 -9.76 -4.28 8.72
N TYR A 153 -9.71 -3.61 9.87
CA TYR A 153 -9.90 -4.24 11.18
C TYR A 153 -10.81 -3.40 12.08
N SER A 154 -11.49 -4.06 13.00
CA SER A 154 -12.29 -3.40 14.03
C SER A 154 -12.23 -4.17 15.34
N TYR A 155 -12.20 -3.45 16.45
CA TYR A 155 -12.29 -4.01 17.79
C TYR A 155 -13.37 -3.27 18.57
N SER A 156 -14.12 -4.01 19.39
CA SER A 156 -15.21 -3.48 20.20
C SER A 156 -15.01 -3.84 21.66
N THR A 157 -15.28 -2.89 22.54
CA THR A 157 -15.27 -3.09 24.00
C THR A 157 -16.39 -2.28 24.64
N THR A 158 -16.62 -2.49 25.93
CA THR A 158 -17.51 -1.67 26.75
C THR A 158 -16.70 -1.04 27.88
N PRO A 159 -16.96 0.21 28.29
CA PRO A 159 -16.35 0.79 29.47
C PRO A 159 -16.64 -0.13 30.67
N GLU A 160 -15.61 -0.70 31.28
CA GLU A 160 -15.80 -1.35 32.57
C GLU A 160 -16.19 -0.29 33.61
N ILE A 161 -17.02 -0.70 34.57
CA ILE A 161 -17.61 0.17 35.60
C ILE A 161 -16.52 0.86 36.47
N PHE A 162 -15.26 0.38 36.40
CA PHE A 162 -14.17 0.77 37.29
C PHE A 162 -12.98 1.49 36.61
N GLY A 163 -13.25 2.29 35.58
CA GLY A 163 -12.34 3.38 35.21
C GLY A 163 -11.02 2.97 34.55
N GLU A 164 -10.97 1.81 33.87
CA GLU A 164 -9.87 1.55 32.94
C GLU A 164 -9.98 2.49 31.73
N ASP A 165 -8.86 3.11 31.35
CA ASP A 165 -8.77 3.89 30.13
C ASP A 165 -9.07 2.98 28.94
N ILE A 166 -10.06 3.35 28.14
CA ILE A 166 -10.38 2.60 26.92
C ILE A 166 -9.31 2.92 25.89
N TRP A 167 -8.63 1.88 25.41
CA TRP A 167 -7.66 2.00 24.33
C TRP A 167 -7.76 0.84 23.35
N PHE A 168 -7.30 1.09 22.13
CA PHE A 168 -7.19 0.07 21.09
C PHE A 168 -5.80 0.10 20.49
N ARG A 169 -5.27 -1.06 20.13
CA ARG A 169 -4.00 -1.16 19.41
C ARG A 169 -4.20 -1.83 18.07
N PHE A 170 -3.62 -1.22 17.04
CA PHE A 170 -3.59 -1.73 15.68
C PHE A 170 -2.15 -1.88 15.20
N PHE A 171 -1.92 -2.86 14.33
CA PHE A 171 -0.69 -2.99 13.58
C PHE A 171 -1.01 -2.81 12.10
N SER A 172 -0.29 -1.92 11.43
CA SER A 172 -0.51 -1.64 10.02
C SER A 172 0.80 -1.30 9.31
N ARG A 173 0.78 -1.34 7.98
CA ARG A 173 1.95 -1.06 7.14
C ARG A 173 2.50 0.34 7.41
N ALA A 174 3.79 0.45 7.70
CA ALA A 174 4.42 1.70 8.09
C ALA A 174 4.66 2.68 6.92
N ASP A 175 4.35 2.28 5.67
CA ASP A 175 4.41 3.10 4.47
C ASP A 175 3.02 3.50 3.92
N GLN A 176 1.94 3.13 4.62
CA GLN A 176 0.57 3.39 4.21
C GLN A 176 -0.12 4.39 5.13
N LYS A 177 -1.06 5.12 4.52
CA LYS A 177 -1.96 6.06 5.17
C LYS A 177 -3.28 5.34 5.46
N PHE A 178 -3.75 5.50 6.68
CA PHE A 178 -4.99 4.91 7.16
C PHE A 178 -5.88 5.97 7.78
N LYS A 179 -7.15 5.62 7.95
CA LYS A 179 -8.10 6.39 8.73
C LYS A 179 -8.58 5.53 9.89
N ILE A 180 -8.79 6.17 11.03
CA ILE A 180 -9.36 5.56 12.23
C ILE A 180 -10.70 6.23 12.51
N ILE A 181 -11.71 5.42 12.79
CA ILE A 181 -13.02 5.90 13.25
C ILE A 181 -13.30 5.20 14.58
N VAL A 182 -13.61 5.96 15.62
CA VAL A 182 -14.09 5.45 16.91
C VAL A 182 -15.56 5.78 17.01
N VAL A 183 -16.40 4.77 17.25
CA VAL A 183 -17.85 4.91 17.42
C VAL A 183 -18.22 4.45 18.82
N ALA A 184 -18.93 5.30 19.57
CA ALA A 184 -19.57 4.92 20.82
C ALA A 184 -21.09 4.90 20.63
N ARG A 185 -21.75 3.83 21.10
CA ARG A 185 -23.19 3.64 20.94
C ARG A 185 -23.81 3.01 22.18
N ASN A 186 -24.96 3.54 22.58
CA ASN A 186 -25.85 2.92 23.58
C ASN A 186 -27.31 3.10 23.16
N ALA A 187 -28.25 2.73 24.04
CA ALA A 187 -29.69 2.85 23.76
C ALA A 187 -30.19 4.30 23.61
N TYR A 188 -29.42 5.28 24.09
CA TYR A 188 -29.78 6.70 24.11
C TYR A 188 -29.14 7.50 22.98
N GLY A 189 -28.12 6.97 22.30
CA GLY A 189 -27.52 7.64 21.14
C GLY A 189 -26.24 7.00 20.61
N SER A 190 -25.62 7.70 19.65
CA SER A 190 -24.31 7.36 19.11
C SER A 190 -23.46 8.61 18.88
N SER A 191 -22.15 8.50 19.11
CA SER A 191 -21.16 9.52 18.78
C SER A 191 -19.99 8.88 18.05
N MET A 192 -19.29 9.67 17.23
CA MET A 192 -18.13 9.22 16.48
C MET A 192 -17.03 10.27 16.47
N LYS A 193 -15.79 9.80 16.36
CA LYS A 193 -14.60 10.61 16.13
C LYS A 193 -13.75 9.94 15.07
N GLU A 194 -13.08 10.75 14.27
CA GLU A 194 -12.23 10.29 13.20
C GLU A 194 -10.83 10.90 13.35
N ALA A 195 -9.82 10.16 12.95
CA ALA A 195 -8.46 10.65 12.85
C ALA A 195 -7.74 10.00 11.67
N ASP A 196 -7.00 10.81 10.92
CA ASP A 196 -6.10 10.32 9.88
C ASP A 196 -4.77 9.88 10.51
N TYR A 197 -4.19 8.82 9.95
CA TYR A 197 -2.94 8.23 10.41
C TYR A 197 -2.00 7.99 9.23
N SER A 198 -0.74 8.37 9.41
CA SER A 198 0.35 7.88 8.56
C SER A 198 1.62 7.72 9.37
N HIS A 199 2.37 6.66 9.06
CA HIS A 199 3.70 6.45 9.61
C HIS A 199 4.73 6.74 8.52
N ASN A 200 5.90 7.22 8.94
CA ASN A 200 6.95 7.66 8.02
C ASN A 200 8.22 6.82 8.11
N ARG A 201 8.20 5.67 8.80
CA ARG A 201 9.36 4.77 8.97
C ARG A 201 10.06 4.46 7.65
N ALA A 202 9.28 4.12 6.62
CA ALA A 202 9.80 3.82 5.30
C ALA A 202 10.35 5.06 4.56
N CYS A 203 10.02 6.26 5.04
CA CYS A 203 10.26 7.54 4.40
C CYS A 203 11.22 8.43 5.20
N VAL A 204 11.90 7.90 6.22
CA VAL A 204 12.82 8.66 7.08
C VAL A 204 13.97 9.23 6.24
N GLY A 205 14.20 10.53 6.34
CA GLY A 205 15.26 11.24 5.60
C GLY A 205 14.94 11.50 4.13
N VAL A 206 13.76 11.11 3.64
CA VAL A 206 13.33 11.36 2.27
C VAL A 206 12.74 12.76 2.14
N ALA A 207 13.11 13.46 1.08
CA ALA A 207 12.60 14.81 0.83
C ALA A 207 11.12 14.77 0.40
N MET A 208 10.36 15.75 0.90
CA MET A 208 8.96 15.94 0.58
C MET A 208 8.80 16.60 -0.79
N VAL A 209 7.84 16.12 -1.58
CA VAL A 209 7.43 16.74 -2.85
C VAL A 209 6.89 18.16 -2.58
N PRO A 210 7.25 19.18 -3.38
CA PRO A 210 8.03 19.11 -4.61
C PRO A 210 9.54 18.98 -4.40
N VAL A 211 10.17 18.09 -5.15
CA VAL A 211 11.62 17.85 -5.10
C VAL A 211 12.15 17.36 -6.43
N ILE A 212 13.43 17.67 -6.71
CA ILE A 212 14.17 17.20 -7.88
C ILE A 212 15.38 16.40 -7.40
N TYR A 213 15.65 15.27 -8.06
CA TYR A 213 16.84 14.46 -7.88
C TYR A 213 17.60 14.32 -9.20
N GLY A 214 18.92 14.49 -9.16
CA GLY A 214 19.79 14.48 -10.35
C GLY A 214 20.02 15.88 -10.92
N ASP A 215 20.56 15.94 -12.14
CA ASP A 215 20.83 17.18 -12.87
C ASP A 215 19.91 17.26 -14.09
N CYS A 216 18.94 18.17 -14.08
CA CYS A 216 18.00 18.30 -15.19
C CYS A 216 18.63 18.87 -16.48
N ASN A 217 19.90 19.30 -16.46
CA ASN A 217 20.68 19.56 -17.68
C ASN A 217 21.24 18.29 -18.31
N HIS A 218 21.10 17.16 -17.63
CA HIS A 218 21.42 15.82 -18.10
C HIS A 218 20.19 14.92 -17.90
N PHE A 219 20.12 14.18 -16.79
CA PHE A 219 18.98 13.35 -16.43
C PHE A 219 18.56 13.60 -14.99
N CYS A 220 17.26 13.80 -14.75
CA CYS A 220 16.73 14.00 -13.42
C CYS A 220 15.32 13.40 -13.27
N LEU A 221 14.95 13.15 -12.02
CA LEU A 221 13.59 12.89 -11.60
C LEU A 221 13.04 14.11 -10.86
N GLU A 222 11.79 14.46 -11.13
CA GLU A 222 11.07 15.54 -10.48
C GLU A 222 9.74 15.02 -9.93
N GLY A 223 9.46 15.31 -8.66
CA GLY A 223 8.13 15.18 -8.08
C GLY A 223 7.53 16.57 -7.89
N ARG A 224 6.28 16.77 -8.31
CA ARG A 224 5.56 18.05 -8.21
C ARG A 224 4.10 17.85 -7.82
N ILE A 225 3.46 18.90 -7.29
CA ILE A 225 2.02 18.93 -7.02
C ILE A 225 1.33 19.70 -8.14
N VAL A 226 0.43 19.05 -8.86
CA VAL A 226 -0.34 19.64 -9.97
C VAL A 226 -1.81 19.32 -9.74
N GLY A 227 -2.65 20.35 -9.59
CA GLY A 227 -4.10 20.16 -9.37
C GLY A 227 -4.43 19.36 -8.10
N GLY A 228 -3.60 19.46 -7.06
CA GLY A 228 -3.77 18.71 -5.81
C GLY A 228 -3.33 17.24 -5.88
N ARG A 229 -2.77 16.78 -7.00
CA ARG A 229 -2.22 15.44 -7.18
C ARG A 229 -0.71 15.49 -7.31
N VAL A 230 -0.04 14.44 -6.85
CA VAL A 230 1.39 14.27 -7.06
C VAL A 230 1.62 13.72 -8.46
N GLU A 231 2.49 14.41 -9.19
CA GLU A 231 2.96 14.03 -10.52
C GLU A 231 4.47 13.83 -10.46
N PHE A 232 4.95 12.73 -11.03
CA PHE A 232 6.36 12.45 -11.18
C PHE A 232 6.76 12.60 -12.64
N ALA A 233 7.95 13.15 -12.88
CA ALA A 233 8.49 13.31 -14.22
C ALA A 233 9.94 12.86 -14.29
N ALA A 234 10.25 12.08 -15.32
CA ALA A 234 11.63 11.86 -15.77
C ALA A 234 11.94 12.89 -16.87
N LYS A 235 13.06 13.61 -16.71
CA LYS A 235 13.52 14.60 -17.67
C LYS A 235 14.91 14.23 -18.18
N PHE A 236 15.07 14.26 -19.48
CA PHE A 236 16.36 14.03 -20.14
C PHE A 236 16.63 15.14 -21.15
N LYS A 237 17.68 15.92 -20.92
CA LYS A 237 18.20 16.89 -21.88
C LYS A 237 19.24 16.20 -22.75
N HIS A 238 19.04 16.22 -24.06
CA HIS A 238 19.88 15.47 -25.00
C HIS A 238 20.30 16.30 -26.21
N GLY A 239 21.45 15.93 -26.79
CA GLY A 239 21.89 16.38 -28.11
C GLY A 239 21.17 15.62 -29.23
N PRO A 240 21.68 15.63 -30.48
CA PRO A 240 21.13 14.79 -31.53
C PRO A 240 21.30 13.30 -31.18
N LEU A 241 20.20 12.55 -31.26
CA LEU A 241 20.15 11.11 -30.95
C LEU A 241 19.60 10.32 -32.13
N GLU A 242 20.04 9.07 -32.29
CA GLU A 242 19.47 8.16 -33.29
C GLU A 242 18.16 7.54 -32.79
N VAL A 243 18.10 7.19 -31.50
CA VAL A 243 16.95 6.60 -30.81
C VAL A 243 16.96 7.10 -29.36
N LEU A 244 15.78 7.35 -28.81
CA LEU A 244 15.56 7.59 -27.38
C LEU A 244 14.33 6.82 -26.92
N ASP A 245 14.46 6.15 -25.79
CA ASP A 245 13.38 5.61 -24.98
C ASP A 245 13.55 6.11 -23.55
N ILE A 246 12.56 6.83 -23.04
CA ILE A 246 12.51 7.30 -21.67
C ILE A 246 11.35 6.61 -20.97
N SER A 247 11.57 6.10 -19.76
CA SER A 247 10.51 5.47 -18.95
C SER A 247 10.58 5.93 -17.51
N ALA A 248 9.43 5.92 -16.85
CA ALA A 248 9.31 6.28 -15.44
C ALA A 248 8.28 5.39 -14.75
N SER A 249 8.63 4.83 -13.59
CA SER A 249 7.80 3.85 -12.87
C SER A 249 7.85 4.04 -11.36
N GLY A 250 6.71 3.77 -10.70
CA GLY A 250 6.57 3.80 -9.24
C GLY A 250 6.64 2.40 -8.61
N PHE A 251 7.29 2.30 -7.46
CA PHE A 251 7.51 1.10 -6.68
C PHE A 251 7.20 1.33 -5.21
N ARG A 252 6.76 0.26 -4.53
CA ARG A 252 6.51 0.25 -3.10
C ARG A 252 7.83 0.44 -2.35
N PRO A 253 7.93 1.40 -1.42
CA PRO A 253 9.19 1.74 -0.78
C PRO A 253 9.79 0.59 0.02
N ILE A 254 8.93 -0.29 0.56
CA ILE A 254 9.36 -1.39 1.42
C ILE A 254 9.66 -2.67 0.62
N THR A 255 8.80 -3.02 -0.34
CA THR A 255 8.89 -4.33 -1.03
C THR A 255 9.53 -4.25 -2.40
N GLY A 256 9.68 -3.06 -2.97
CA GLY A 256 10.18 -2.87 -4.34
C GLY A 256 9.26 -3.43 -5.42
N TYR A 257 8.02 -3.83 -5.07
CA TYR A 257 7.03 -4.23 -6.07
C TYR A 257 6.53 -3.01 -6.85
N PRO A 258 6.37 -3.10 -8.18
CA PRO A 258 5.78 -2.03 -8.97
C PRO A 258 4.34 -1.77 -8.48
N ILE A 259 3.94 -0.50 -8.43
CA ILE A 259 2.64 -0.15 -7.87
C ILE A 259 1.54 -0.18 -8.93
N ASP A 260 1.82 0.31 -10.13
CA ASP A 260 1.12 -0.01 -11.36
C ASP A 260 1.97 0.54 -12.51
N TYR A 261 1.95 -0.11 -13.67
CA TYR A 261 2.96 0.01 -14.73
C TYR A 261 3.41 1.45 -15.07
N GLY A 262 4.73 1.64 -15.17
CA GLY A 262 5.32 2.90 -15.57
C GLY A 262 4.98 3.32 -17.00
N GLU A 263 5.10 4.62 -17.27
CA GLU A 263 4.98 5.12 -18.63
C GLU A 263 6.31 4.92 -19.37
N SER A 264 6.25 4.81 -20.70
CA SER A 264 7.42 4.91 -21.57
C SER A 264 7.09 5.74 -22.81
N LEU A 265 8.09 6.45 -23.30
CA LEU A 265 8.01 7.26 -24.51
C LEU A 265 9.22 6.96 -25.38
N THR A 266 8.95 6.35 -26.54
CA THR A 266 9.95 5.99 -27.53
C THR A 266 9.84 6.91 -28.74
N PHE A 267 10.97 7.46 -29.18
CA PHE A 267 11.07 8.29 -30.38
C PHE A 267 11.67 7.46 -31.54
N PRO A 268 10.92 7.16 -32.60
CA PRO A 268 11.33 6.17 -33.62
C PRO A 268 12.22 6.69 -34.77
N ASP A 269 12.73 7.92 -34.74
CA ASP A 269 13.52 8.52 -35.83
C ASP A 269 14.65 9.38 -35.25
N PRO A 270 15.69 9.77 -36.02
CA PRO A 270 16.75 10.62 -35.49
C PRO A 270 16.17 11.92 -34.95
N ILE A 271 16.37 12.14 -33.65
CA ILE A 271 15.79 13.25 -32.91
C ILE A 271 16.69 14.47 -33.16
N PRO A 272 16.17 15.53 -33.81
CA PRO A 272 16.98 16.69 -34.14
C PRO A 272 17.54 17.35 -32.88
N ALA A 273 18.77 17.86 -32.98
CA ALA A 273 19.35 18.67 -31.92
C ALA A 273 18.59 20.00 -31.80
N GLY A 274 17.96 20.26 -30.66
CA GLY A 274 17.38 21.57 -30.38
C GLY A 274 16.68 21.63 -29.03
N ASP A 275 17.43 21.78 -27.94
CA ASP A 275 16.92 21.98 -26.55
C ASP A 275 15.66 21.15 -26.18
N THR A 276 15.50 19.99 -26.80
CA THR A 276 14.35 19.11 -26.61
C THR A 276 14.59 18.38 -25.32
N HIS A 277 13.97 18.86 -24.26
CA HIS A 277 13.86 18.10 -23.04
C HIS A 277 12.84 17.00 -23.31
N ALA A 278 13.30 15.75 -23.38
CA ALA A 278 12.38 14.63 -23.29
C ALA A 278 11.83 14.62 -21.87
N LYS A 279 10.52 14.76 -21.75
CA LYS A 279 9.82 14.74 -20.47
C LYS A 279 8.71 13.71 -20.55
N LEU A 280 8.75 12.78 -19.62
CA LEU A 280 7.68 11.82 -19.39
C LEU A 280 7.14 12.07 -18.00
N SER A 281 5.82 12.18 -17.84
CA SER A 281 5.22 12.45 -16.54
C SER A 281 4.01 11.57 -16.29
N PHE A 282 3.96 10.95 -15.12
CA PHE A 282 2.83 10.13 -14.70
C PHE A 282 2.25 10.68 -13.39
N GLN A 283 0.95 10.50 -13.20
CA GLN A 283 0.24 10.89 -11.99
C GLN A 283 -0.10 9.68 -11.15
N LEU A 284 -0.14 9.88 -9.84
CA LEU A 284 -0.58 8.83 -8.94
C LEU A 284 -2.07 8.54 -9.08
N THR A 285 -2.41 7.26 -9.07
CA THR A 285 -3.80 6.80 -8.91
C THR A 285 -4.27 6.97 -7.46
N ASP A 286 -5.57 6.87 -7.22
CA ASP A 286 -6.14 6.94 -5.87
C ASP A 286 -5.59 5.82 -4.96
N THR A 287 -5.20 4.69 -5.53
CA THR A 287 -4.55 3.59 -4.79
C THR A 287 -3.18 4.01 -4.26
N GLU A 288 -2.39 4.69 -5.07
CA GLU A 288 -1.03 5.15 -4.74
C GLU A 288 -1.01 6.34 -3.79
N ALA A 289 -2.04 7.18 -3.83
CA ALA A 289 -2.21 8.28 -2.89
C ALA A 289 -2.27 7.82 -1.42
N ASN A 290 -2.57 6.54 -1.19
CA ASN A 290 -2.59 5.90 0.13
C ASN A 290 -1.19 5.57 0.68
N TYR A 291 -0.09 5.84 -0.02
CA TYR A 291 1.26 5.64 0.53
C TYR A 291 1.84 6.95 1.06
N THR A 292 2.66 6.90 2.10
CA THR A 292 3.38 8.07 2.66
C THR A 292 4.57 8.47 1.79
N CYS A 293 5.22 7.48 1.16
CA CYS A 293 6.28 7.68 0.19
C CYS A 293 6.23 6.62 -0.90
N LEU A 294 6.89 6.94 -2.01
CA LEU A 294 6.99 6.09 -3.19
C LEU A 294 8.42 6.08 -3.68
N GLN A 295 8.87 4.94 -4.19
CA GLN A 295 10.14 4.86 -4.88
C GLN A 295 9.89 5.00 -6.37
N VAL A 296 10.56 5.93 -7.03
CA VAL A 296 10.39 6.22 -8.45
C VAL A 296 11.69 5.90 -9.16
N LYS A 297 11.57 5.14 -10.25
CA LYS A 297 12.65 4.86 -11.19
C LYS A 297 12.41 5.63 -12.47
N GLY A 298 13.43 6.33 -12.93
CA GLY A 298 13.51 6.82 -14.30
C GLY A 298 14.63 6.10 -15.03
N ASP A 299 14.36 5.70 -16.27
CA ASP A 299 15.37 5.19 -17.18
C ASP A 299 15.34 6.00 -18.48
N ALA A 300 16.52 6.27 -19.05
CA ALA A 300 16.67 6.79 -20.39
C ALA A 300 17.67 5.93 -21.16
N PHE A 301 17.20 5.25 -22.21
CA PHE A 301 17.99 4.46 -23.13
C PHE A 301 18.11 5.19 -24.45
N PHE A 302 19.33 5.41 -24.94
CA PHE A 302 19.54 6.15 -26.17
C PHE A 302 20.74 5.66 -26.95
N THR A 303 20.80 6.03 -28.22
CA THR A 303 21.98 5.79 -29.07
C THR A 303 22.48 7.11 -29.62
N ASP A 304 23.74 7.42 -29.35
CA ASP A 304 24.44 8.62 -29.83
C ASP A 304 25.66 8.23 -30.70
N ALA A 305 26.52 9.20 -31.01
CA ALA A 305 27.74 8.96 -31.79
C ALA A 305 28.73 7.99 -31.11
N ASN A 306 28.62 7.79 -29.80
CA ASN A 306 29.45 6.88 -29.01
C ASN A 306 28.80 5.49 -28.83
N GLY A 307 27.60 5.28 -29.38
CA GLY A 307 26.87 4.02 -29.32
C GLY A 307 25.70 4.04 -28.34
N PHE A 308 25.31 2.86 -27.85
CA PHE A 308 24.19 2.72 -26.92
C PHE A 308 24.58 3.16 -25.51
N GLN A 309 23.73 3.97 -24.89
CA GLN A 309 23.88 4.50 -23.55
C GLN A 309 22.61 4.27 -22.73
N SER A 310 22.77 4.19 -21.41
CA SER A 310 21.65 4.09 -20.48
C SER A 310 21.91 4.94 -19.25
N LEU A 311 20.90 5.71 -18.85
CA LEU A 311 20.89 6.46 -17.60
C LEU A 311 19.74 5.95 -16.75
N THR A 312 20.00 5.74 -15.46
CA THR A 312 19.00 5.29 -14.51
C THR A 312 19.11 6.12 -13.25
N GLU A 313 17.99 6.60 -12.77
CA GLU A 313 17.87 7.27 -11.48
C GLU A 313 16.77 6.56 -10.68
N PHE A 314 17.06 6.23 -9.43
CA PHE A 314 16.12 5.52 -8.56
C PHE A 314 16.09 6.18 -7.20
N ARG A 315 14.98 6.82 -6.86
CA ARG A 315 14.87 7.71 -5.70
C ARG A 315 13.54 7.56 -5.00
N MET A 316 13.57 7.76 -3.70
CA MET A 316 12.35 7.79 -2.90
C MET A 316 11.83 9.22 -2.83
N PHE A 317 10.51 9.37 -2.85
CA PHE A 317 9.80 10.63 -2.77
C PHE A 317 8.79 10.54 -1.64
N ARG A 318 8.80 11.51 -0.73
CA ARG A 318 7.78 11.63 0.31
C ARG A 318 6.62 12.46 -0.22
N ILE A 319 5.41 11.92 -0.16
CA ILE A 319 4.20 12.47 -0.79
C ILE A 319 3.15 12.97 0.23
N GLU A 320 3.52 13.03 1.51
CA GLU A 320 2.78 13.64 2.62
C GLU A 320 3.70 14.10 3.74
#